data_AF-A0A497KIF6-F1
#
_entry.id   AF-A0A497KIF6-F1
#
_cell.length_a   1.000
_cell.length_b   1.000
_cell.length_c   1.000
_cell.angle_alpha   90.00
_cell.angle_beta   90.00
_cell.angle_gamma   90.00
#
_symmetry.space_group_name_H-M   'P 1'
#
loop_
_entity.id
_entity.type
_entity.pdbx_description
1 polymer ?
#
loop_
_entity_poly.entity_id
_entity_poly.type
_entity_poly.pdbx_seq_one_letter_code
_entity_poly.pdbx_strand_id
1 'polypeptide(L)' 'MPIGVFYREERPGYEHNFPVLEKGPLVDQSLERDLDELFKEYM' A
#
# COMPACT_ATOMS: atom_id res chain seq x y z
N MET A 1 21.85 -26.59 21.64
CA MET A 1 20.62 -26.18 20.92
C MET A 1 20.73 -24.68 20.67
N PRO A 2 20.67 -24.21 19.42
CA PRO A 2 20.68 -22.77 19.19
C PRO A 2 19.30 -22.18 19.50
N ILE A 3 19.30 -21.09 20.25
CA ILE A 3 18.10 -20.41 20.72
C ILE A 3 18.26 -18.94 20.33
N GLY A 4 17.26 -18.39 19.64
CA GLY A 4 17.24 -16.98 19.24
C GLY A 4 17.07 -16.78 17.74
N VAL A 5 17.27 -15.53 17.31
CA VAL A 5 17.13 -15.15 15.90
C VAL A 5 18.44 -15.46 15.18
N PHE A 6 18.35 -16.35 14.21
CA PHE A 6 19.50 -16.82 13.44
C PHE A 6 19.93 -15.85 12.35
N TYR A 7 18.97 -15.09 11.82
CA TYR A 7 19.19 -14.17 10.73
C TYR A 7 18.09 -13.12 10.73
N ARG A 8 18.48 -11.88 10.49
CA ARG A 8 17.58 -10.76 10.25
C ARG A 8 18.22 -9.86 9.23
N GLU A 9 17.50 -9.64 8.14
CA GLU A 9 17.84 -8.68 7.11
C GLU A 9 16.64 -7.76 6.96
N GLU A 10 16.87 -6.46 7.12
CA GLU A 10 15.81 -5.47 6.96
C GLU A 10 15.71 -5.11 5.48
N ARG A 11 14.64 -5.58 4.86
CA ARG A 11 14.26 -5.24 3.49
C ARG A 11 13.01 -4.37 3.51
N PRO A 12 12.84 -3.48 2.52
CA PRO A 12 11.59 -2.74 2.39
C PRO A 12 10.41 -3.73 2.32
N GLY A 13 9.35 -3.42 3.06
CA GLY A 13 8.12 -4.21 3.04
C GLY A 13 7.48 -4.18 1.65
N TYR A 14 6.58 -5.12 1.37
CA TYR A 14 5.86 -5.17 0.09
C TYR A 14 5.15 -3.84 -0.20
N GLU A 15 4.63 -3.21 0.85
CA GLU A 15 3.90 -1.94 0.85
C GLU A 15 4.74 -0.76 0.31
N HIS A 16 6.07 -0.81 0.44
CA HIS A 16 6.95 0.25 -0.07
C HIS A 16 6.91 0.41 -1.59
N ASN A 17 6.45 -0.61 -2.33
CA ASN A 17 6.37 -0.56 -3.79
C ASN A 17 5.01 -0.02 -4.29
N PHE A 18 4.11 0.40 -3.40
CA PHE A 18 2.76 0.84 -3.77
C PHE A 18 2.59 2.34 -3.51
N PRO A 19 2.65 3.19 -4.55
CA PRO A 19 2.38 4.63 -4.43
C PRO A 19 1.00 4.92 -3.82
N VAL A 20 0.02 4.04 -4.06
CA VAL A 20 -1.35 4.16 -3.52
C VAL A 20 -1.42 4.05 -1.99
N LEU A 21 -0.36 3.53 -1.34
CA LEU A 21 -0.28 3.41 0.11
C LEU A 21 0.49 4.57 0.77
N GLU A 22 0.99 5.56 0.01
CA GLU A 22 1.68 6.73 0.57
C GLU A 22 0.80 7.53 1.54
N LYS A 23 -0.52 7.50 1.32
CA LYS A 23 -1.52 8.15 2.18
C LYS A 23 -1.96 7.29 3.38
N GLY A 24 -1.30 6.15 3.59
CA GLY A 24 -1.64 5.18 4.64
C GLY A 24 -2.42 3.96 4.11
N PRO A 25 -2.88 3.08 5.01
CA PRO A 25 -3.64 1.88 4.66
C PRO A 25 -4.91 2.21 3.86
N LEU A 26 -5.24 1.39 2.85
CA LEU A 26 -6.43 1.61 2.01
C LEU A 26 -7.74 1.66 2.82
N VAL A 27 -7.80 0.98 3.95
CA VAL A 27 -8.98 0.95 4.83
C VAL A 27 -9.28 2.32 5.46
N ASP A 28 -8.26 3.17 5.62
CA ASP A 28 -8.38 4.49 6.23
C ASP A 28 -8.51 5.62 5.20
N GLN A 29 -8.39 5.29 3.91
CA GLN A 29 -8.50 6.27 2.83
C GLN A 29 -9.97 6.52 2.46
N SER A 30 -10.29 7.79 2.17
CA SER A 30 -11.64 8.15 1.69
C SER A 30 -11.96 7.43 0.39
N LEU A 31 -13.18 6.88 0.31
CA LEU A 31 -13.70 6.21 -0.88
C LEU A 31 -14.28 7.18 -1.91
N GLU A 32 -14.25 8.50 -1.63
CA GLU A 32 -14.60 9.55 -2.58
C GLU A 32 -13.59 9.53 -3.74
N ARG A 33 -13.85 8.67 -4.72
CA ARG A 33 -13.20 8.74 -6.02
C ARG A 33 -13.86 9.85 -6.81
N ASP A 34 -13.06 10.59 -7.57
CA ASP A 34 -13.56 11.45 -8.63
C ASP A 34 -14.05 10.57 -9.78
N LEU A 35 -15.19 9.91 -9.55
CA LEU A 35 -15.82 9.03 -10.52
C LEU A 35 -16.31 9.85 -11.73
N ASP A 36 -16.54 11.15 -11.56
CA ASP A 36 -16.98 12.05 -12.62
C ASP A 36 -15.92 12.15 -13.73
N GLU A 37 -14.63 12.17 -13.38
CA GLU A 37 -13.55 12.13 -14.36
C GLU A 37 -13.47 10.77 -15.07
N LEU A 38 -13.61 9.67 -14.31
CA LEU A 38 -13.63 8.32 -14.86
C LEU A 38 -14.82 8.09 -15.81
N PHE A 39 -15.99 8.64 -15.49
CA PHE A 39 -17.18 8.55 -16.33
C PHE A 39 -17.04 9.39 -17.61
N LYS A 40 -16.37 10.55 -17.55
CA LYS A 40 -16.08 11.38 -18.75
C LYS A 40 -15.08 10.75 -19.70
N GLU A 41 -14.14 9.95 -19.21
CA GLU A 41 -13.10 9.34 -20.05
C GLU A 41 -13.64 8.12 -20.83
N TYR A 42 -14.69 7.44 -20.33
CA TYR A 42 -15.19 6.18 -20.88
C TYR A 42 -16.65 6.21 -21.39
N MET A 43 -17.35 7.35 -21.33
CA MET A 43 -18.64 7.60 -22.02
C MET A 43 -18.49 8.67 -23.09
#